data_AF-A0A2V1CXY9-F1
#
_entry.id   AF-A0A2V1CXY9-F1
#
_cell.length_a   1.000
_cell.length_b   1.000
_cell.length_c   1.000
_cell.angle_alpha   90.00
_cell.angle_beta   90.00
_cell.angle_gamma   90.00
#
_symmetry.space_group_name_H-M   'P 1'
#
loop_
_entity.id
_entity.type
_entity.pdbx_description
1 polymer ?
#
loop_
_entity_poly.entity_id
_entity_poly.type
_entity_poly.pdbx_seq_one_letter_code
_entity_poly.pdbx_strand_id
1 'polypeptide(L)'
;MAIWLDEELPTSFDDPRPETFSPAQRERLLARPKDVTSWTPRTLGQYQTIDGSGNFYVGSGKSIADTMEEWITPSEVDGFNIGHVAVPEAWEDVVEFLLLELKARVWLGQIGGEKYPVPGGTARENLNGVK
;
A
#
# COMPACT_ATOMS: atom_id res chain seq x y z
N MET A 1 -26.48 -22.24 -7.23
CA MET A 1 -26.04 -21.21 -6.27
C MET A 1 -24.90 -21.82 -5.48
N ALA A 2 -23.69 -21.25 -5.54
CA ALA A 2 -22.52 -21.77 -4.84
C ALA A 2 -22.63 -21.45 -3.34
N ILE A 3 -23.16 -22.39 -2.56
CA ILE A 3 -23.41 -22.24 -1.11
C ILE A 3 -22.15 -21.96 -0.27
N TRP A 4 -20.95 -22.22 -0.82
CA TRP A 4 -19.69 -22.09 -0.07
C TRP A 4 -19.16 -20.65 0.00
N LEU A 5 -19.62 -19.74 -0.86
CA LEU A 5 -19.08 -18.36 -0.90
C LEU A 5 -19.50 -17.51 0.29
N ASP A 6 -20.55 -17.93 0.99
CA ASP A 6 -21.16 -17.23 2.11
C ASP A 6 -20.91 -17.98 3.45
N GLU A 7 -20.05 -19.01 3.43
CA GLU A 7 -19.60 -19.71 4.64
C GLU A 7 -18.45 -18.95 5.30
N GLU A 8 -18.48 -18.81 6.62
CA GLU A 8 -17.43 -18.14 7.39
C GLU A 8 -16.09 -18.92 7.30
N LEU A 9 -15.06 -18.19 6.88
CA LEU A 9 -13.68 -18.61 6.86
C LEU A 9 -13.14 -18.77 8.28
N PRO A 10 -12.05 -19.54 8.45
CA PRO A 10 -11.30 -19.58 9.69
C PRO A 10 -10.91 -18.16 10.16
N THR A 11 -11.03 -17.91 11.47
CA THR A 11 -10.58 -16.66 12.11
C THR A 11 -9.57 -16.91 13.24
N SER A 12 -9.15 -18.17 13.44
CA SER A 12 -8.10 -18.58 14.39
C SER A 12 -7.11 -19.56 13.73
N PHE A 13 -5.87 -19.57 14.21
CA PHE A 13 -4.86 -20.58 13.86
C PHE A 13 -5.21 -21.99 14.38
N ASP A 14 -6.11 -22.10 15.36
CA ASP A 14 -6.57 -23.38 15.91
C ASP A 14 -7.58 -24.11 15.00
N ASP A 15 -8.11 -23.41 13.99
CA ASP A 15 -8.96 -24.03 12.99
C ASP A 15 -8.12 -24.99 12.13
N PRO A 16 -8.56 -26.25 11.92
CA PRO A 16 -7.83 -27.22 11.11
C PRO A 16 -8.01 -27.00 9.60
N ARG A 17 -9.07 -26.30 9.15
CA ARG A 17 -9.37 -26.12 7.72
C ARG A 17 -8.20 -25.52 6.90
N PRO A 18 -7.40 -24.55 7.40
CA PRO A 18 -6.28 -23.98 6.68
C PRO A 18 -4.93 -24.70 6.93
N GLU A 19 -4.91 -25.91 7.51
CA GLU A 19 -3.65 -26.63 7.84
C GLU A 19 -2.77 -26.95 6.63
N THR A 20 -3.38 -27.08 5.45
CA THR A 20 -2.70 -27.37 4.18
C THR A 20 -2.05 -26.14 3.55
N PHE A 21 -2.36 -24.94 4.04
CA PHE A 21 -1.78 -23.69 3.56
C PHE A 21 -0.43 -23.39 4.21
N SER A 22 0.44 -22.69 3.48
CA SER A 22 1.70 -22.20 4.03
C SER A 22 1.45 -21.19 5.17
N PRO A 23 2.40 -20.97 6.09
CA PRO A 23 2.24 -20.00 7.16
C PRO A 23 1.81 -18.60 6.67
N ALA A 24 2.40 -18.12 5.57
CA ALA A 24 2.05 -16.83 4.98
C ALA A 24 0.62 -16.80 4.39
N GLN A 25 0.17 -17.91 3.82
CA GLN A 25 -1.22 -18.03 3.34
C GLN A 25 -2.21 -18.06 4.50
N ARG A 26 -1.86 -18.75 5.60
CA ARG A 26 -2.68 -18.79 6.83
C ARG A 26 -2.78 -17.40 7.46
N GLU A 27 -1.68 -16.69 7.61
CA GLU A 27 -1.67 -15.33 8.14
C GLU A 27 -2.59 -14.40 7.33
N ARG A 28 -2.49 -14.44 6.00
CA ARG A 28 -3.37 -13.65 5.11
C ARG A 28 -4.84 -14.02 5.22
N LEU A 29 -5.16 -15.31 5.30
CA LEU A 29 -6.54 -15.79 5.44
C LEU A 29 -7.16 -15.34 6.76
N LEU A 30 -6.36 -15.35 7.84
CA LEU A 30 -6.79 -15.03 9.19
C LEU A 30 -6.79 -13.52 9.49
N ALA A 31 -6.15 -12.71 8.65
CA ALA A 31 -6.07 -11.25 8.78
C ALA A 31 -7.39 -10.55 8.41
N ARG A 32 -8.47 -10.84 9.14
CA ARG A 32 -9.76 -10.17 8.97
C ARG A 32 -9.66 -8.69 9.37
N PRO A 33 -10.04 -7.75 8.50
CA PRO A 33 -10.14 -6.33 8.85
C PRO A 33 -11.15 -6.09 9.98
N LYS A 34 -10.89 -5.12 10.85
CA LYS A 34 -11.70 -4.87 12.05
C LYS A 34 -13.15 -4.45 11.74
N ASP A 35 -13.35 -3.81 10.59
CA ASP A 35 -14.60 -3.26 10.09
C ASP A 35 -15.43 -4.27 9.28
N VAL A 36 -14.86 -5.43 8.94
CA VAL A 36 -15.56 -6.49 8.21
C VAL A 36 -16.17 -7.50 9.18
N THR A 37 -17.50 -7.50 9.26
CA THR A 37 -18.25 -8.31 10.25
C THR A 37 -18.47 -9.76 9.85
N SER A 38 -18.56 -10.04 8.55
CA SER A 38 -18.70 -11.40 7.98
C SER A 38 -17.48 -11.70 7.12
N TRP A 39 -16.78 -12.80 7.41
CA TRP A 39 -15.52 -13.15 6.74
C TRP A 39 -15.69 -14.43 5.94
N THR A 40 -16.18 -14.29 4.72
CA THR A 40 -16.50 -15.40 3.81
C THR A 40 -15.62 -15.29 2.57
N PRO A 41 -15.53 -16.33 1.71
CA PRO A 41 -14.84 -16.19 0.44
C PRO A 41 -15.35 -15.01 -0.40
N ARG A 42 -16.65 -14.67 -0.29
CA ARG A 42 -17.21 -13.50 -0.97
C ARG A 42 -16.66 -12.19 -0.41
N THR A 43 -16.70 -12.00 0.90
CA THR A 43 -16.25 -10.72 1.50
C THR A 43 -14.73 -10.58 1.44
N LEU A 44 -13.98 -11.68 1.56
CA LEU A 44 -12.55 -11.73 1.28
C LEU A 44 -12.27 -11.29 -0.17
N GLY A 45 -12.97 -11.88 -1.14
CA GLY A 45 -12.81 -11.54 -2.55
C GLY A 45 -13.13 -10.07 -2.82
N GLN A 46 -14.19 -9.53 -2.21
CA GLN A 46 -14.54 -8.10 -2.31
C GLN A 46 -13.47 -7.21 -1.68
N TYR A 47 -12.96 -7.58 -0.51
CA TYR A 47 -11.92 -6.81 0.18
C TYR A 47 -10.62 -6.76 -0.62
N GLN A 48 -10.22 -7.89 -1.22
CA GLN A 48 -9.01 -8.00 -2.03
C GLN A 48 -9.16 -7.46 -3.47
N THR A 49 -10.30 -6.83 -3.81
CA THR A 49 -10.47 -6.22 -5.15
C THR A 49 -9.50 -5.08 -5.40
N ILE A 50 -9.06 -4.39 -4.35
CA ILE A 50 -8.12 -3.27 -4.41
C ILE A 50 -6.78 -3.76 -3.84
N ASP A 51 -5.74 -3.73 -4.66
CA ASP A 51 -4.35 -4.09 -4.33
C ASP A 51 -4.11 -5.54 -3.83
N GLY A 52 -5.13 -6.41 -3.90
CA GLY A 52 -5.01 -7.82 -3.55
C GLY A 52 -4.71 -8.04 -2.07
N SER A 53 -3.45 -8.37 -1.77
CA SER A 53 -2.96 -8.57 -0.38
C SER A 53 -2.07 -7.42 0.10
N GLY A 54 -1.94 -6.36 -0.69
CA GLY A 54 -1.22 -5.15 -0.27
C GLY A 54 -2.05 -4.28 0.67
N ASN A 55 -1.39 -3.33 1.31
CA ASN A 55 -2.05 -2.34 2.15
C ASN A 55 -2.38 -1.12 1.29
N PHE A 56 -3.65 -0.71 1.31
CA PHE A 56 -4.06 0.58 0.77
C PHE A 56 -4.54 1.50 1.89
N TYR A 57 -4.37 2.81 1.69
CA TYR A 57 -4.78 3.83 2.63
C TYR A 57 -5.68 4.82 1.91
N VAL A 58 -6.77 5.23 2.58
CA VAL A 58 -7.73 6.20 2.05
C VAL A 58 -7.77 7.40 2.98
N GLY A 59 -7.58 8.60 2.44
CA GLY A 59 -7.54 9.82 3.23
C GLY A 59 -7.20 11.06 2.38
N SER A 60 -6.97 12.18 3.05
CA SER A 60 -6.45 13.39 2.41
C SER A 60 -4.95 13.25 2.12
N GLY A 61 -4.41 14.07 1.21
CA GLY A 61 -2.96 14.10 0.94
C GLY A 61 -2.12 14.24 2.22
N LYS A 62 -2.58 15.07 3.17
CA LYS A 62 -1.95 15.24 4.47
C LYS A 62 -1.93 13.95 5.29
N SER A 63 -3.07 13.27 5.47
CA SER A 63 -3.13 12.05 6.28
C SER A 63 -2.37 10.89 5.64
N ILE A 64 -2.32 10.83 4.30
CA ILE A 64 -1.48 9.87 3.59
C ILE A 64 0.00 10.19 3.79
N ALA A 65 0.41 11.46 3.69
CA ALA A 65 1.79 11.87 3.98
C ALA A 65 2.20 11.57 5.43
N ASP A 66 1.30 11.78 6.41
CA ASP A 66 1.51 11.38 7.81
C ASP A 66 1.79 9.87 7.91
N THR A 67 0.97 9.05 7.24
CA THR A 67 1.14 7.59 7.21
C THR A 67 2.47 7.19 6.55
N MET A 68 2.86 7.81 5.44
CA MET A 68 4.14 7.52 4.78
C MET A 68 5.33 7.84 5.69
N GLU A 69 5.27 8.92 6.46
CA GLU A 69 6.31 9.33 7.41
C GLU A 69 6.47 8.34 8.59
N GLU A 70 5.37 7.72 9.04
CA GLU A 70 5.39 6.62 10.00
C GLU A 70 6.12 5.38 9.47
N TRP A 71 6.14 5.15 8.15
CA TRP A 71 6.92 4.09 7.52
C TRP A 71 8.39 4.49 7.33
N ILE A 72 8.63 5.70 6.83
CA ILE A 72 9.98 6.21 6.52
C ILE A 72 10.86 6.27 7.79
N THR A 73 10.36 6.89 8.86
CA THR A 73 11.18 7.24 10.02
C THR A 73 11.77 6.04 10.78
N PRO A 74 10.98 5.00 11.14
CA PRO A 74 11.52 3.85 11.86
C PRO A 74 12.11 2.76 10.97
N SER A 75 11.70 2.68 9.70
CA SER A 75 12.08 1.58 8.81
C SER A 75 13.17 1.96 7.80
N GLU A 76 13.54 3.24 7.73
CA GLU A 76 14.55 3.78 6.82
C GLU A 76 14.31 3.37 5.36
N VAL A 77 13.04 3.36 4.92
CA VAL A 77 12.70 3.05 3.52
C VAL A 77 13.12 4.18 2.59
N ASP A 78 13.76 3.85 1.48
CA ASP A 78 14.24 4.83 0.48
C ASP A 78 13.11 5.40 -0.40
N GLY A 79 11.96 4.74 -0.44
CA GLY A 79 10.83 5.14 -1.27
C GLY A 79 9.71 4.12 -1.31
N PHE A 80 8.68 4.45 -2.10
CA PHE A 80 7.46 3.66 -2.23
C PHE A 80 7.19 3.32 -3.69
N ASN A 81 6.65 2.13 -3.91
CA ASN A 81 6.00 1.79 -5.16
C ASN A 81 4.50 2.10 -5.01
N ILE A 82 4.00 3.12 -5.70
CA ILE A 82 2.60 3.56 -5.60
C ILE A 82 1.77 2.77 -6.62
N GLY A 83 0.84 1.95 -6.14
CA GLY A 83 -0.14 1.24 -6.96
C GLY A 83 -1.24 2.16 -7.49
N HIS A 84 -2.03 1.68 -8.46
CA HIS A 84 -3.15 2.41 -9.04
C HIS A 84 -4.42 1.57 -9.06
N VAL A 85 -5.56 2.23 -8.82
CA VAL A 85 -6.90 1.63 -8.97
C VAL A 85 -7.54 2.09 -10.28
N ALA A 86 -7.38 3.36 -10.65
CA ALA A 86 -7.88 3.97 -11.87
C ALA A 86 -6.76 4.76 -12.56
N VAL A 87 -6.75 4.75 -13.89
CA VAL A 87 -5.74 5.44 -14.70
C VAL A 87 -6.46 6.33 -15.72
N PRO A 88 -6.13 7.63 -15.79
CA PRO A 88 -4.99 8.30 -15.16
C PRO A 88 -5.21 8.83 -13.73
N GLU A 89 -6.44 8.76 -13.21
CA GLU A 89 -6.90 9.53 -12.05
C GLU A 89 -6.05 9.29 -10.79
N ALA A 90 -5.60 8.07 -10.54
CA ALA A 90 -4.75 7.78 -9.38
C ALA A 90 -3.44 8.60 -9.40
N TRP A 91 -2.88 8.86 -10.58
CA TRP A 91 -1.66 9.66 -10.73
C TRP A 91 -1.93 11.15 -10.59
N GLU A 92 -3.08 11.60 -11.09
CA GLU A 92 -3.52 12.99 -10.95
C GLU A 92 -3.72 13.34 -9.48
N ASP A 93 -4.42 12.49 -8.73
CA ASP A 93 -4.64 12.65 -7.28
C ASP A 93 -3.32 12.67 -6.49
N VAL A 94 -2.36 11.80 -6.84
CA VAL A 94 -1.03 11.79 -6.21
C VAL A 94 -0.31 13.12 -6.46
N VAL A 95 -0.32 13.61 -7.69
CA VAL A 95 0.35 14.86 -8.06
C VAL A 95 -0.30 16.07 -7.38
N GLU A 96 -1.64 16.11 -7.37
CA GLU A 96 -2.42 17.23 -6.84
C GLU A 96 -2.40 17.27 -5.31
N PHE A 97 -2.64 16.14 -4.64
CA PHE A 97 -2.87 16.12 -3.21
C PHE A 97 -1.66 15.66 -2.39
N LEU A 98 -0.86 14.71 -2.88
CA LEU A 98 0.18 14.06 -2.07
C LEU A 98 1.57 14.68 -2.27
N LEU A 99 1.99 14.94 -3.52
CA LEU A 99 3.36 15.41 -3.78
C LEU A 99 3.68 16.74 -3.10
N LEU A 100 2.70 17.64 -2.96
CA LEU A 100 2.88 18.92 -2.29
C LEU A 100 3.14 18.76 -0.79
N GLU A 101 2.45 17.83 -0.13
CA GLU A 101 2.65 17.50 1.29
C GLU A 101 4.02 16.86 1.52
N LEU A 102 4.40 15.89 0.69
CA LEU A 102 5.72 15.25 0.76
C LEU A 102 6.86 16.26 0.51
N LYS A 103 6.66 17.19 -0.42
CA LYS A 103 7.61 18.29 -0.67
C LYS A 103 7.73 19.22 0.54
N ALA A 104 6.61 19.63 1.14
CA ALA A 104 6.63 20.50 2.32
C ALA A 104 7.37 19.88 3.51
N ARG A 105 7.39 18.54 3.59
CA ARG A 105 8.07 17.75 4.62
C ARG A 105 9.49 17.31 4.26
N VAL A 106 10.00 17.69 3.09
CA VAL A 106 11.34 17.30 2.58
C VAL A 106 11.49 15.80 2.28
N TRP A 107 10.37 15.09 2.07
CA TRP A 107 10.38 13.68 1.65
C TRP A 107 10.42 13.49 0.13
N LEU A 108 10.10 14.53 -0.65
CA LEU A 108 10.25 14.52 -2.10
C LEU A 108 11.63 15.09 -2.46
N GLY A 109 12.53 14.25 -3.00
CA GLY A 109 13.99 14.43 -3.19
C GLY A 109 14.50 15.70 -3.91
N GLN A 110 14.11 16.88 -3.44
CA GLN A 110 14.57 18.19 -3.90
C GLN A 110 15.70 18.65 -2.99
N ILE A 111 16.90 18.12 -3.21
CA ILE A 111 18.11 18.62 -2.55
C ILE A 111 18.46 19.96 -3.21
N GLY A 112 18.35 21.07 -2.46
CA GLY A 112 18.78 22.39 -2.93
C GLY A 112 17.85 23.09 -3.92
N GLY A 113 16.58 22.66 -4.04
CA GLY A 113 15.57 23.32 -4.90
C GLY A 113 15.53 22.85 -6.35
N GLU A 114 16.45 21.95 -6.76
CA GLU A 114 16.42 21.29 -8.06
C GLU A 114 15.43 20.13 -8.08
N LYS A 115 14.77 19.90 -9.22
CA LYS A 115 13.80 18.80 -9.40
C LYS A 115 14.47 17.42 -9.40
N TYR A 116 15.72 17.37 -9.85
CA TYR A 116 16.50 16.17 -10.09
C TYR A 116 17.86 16.31 -9.44
N PRO A 117 18.34 15.33 -8.63
CA PRO A 117 19.67 15.39 -8.02
C PRO A 117 20.81 15.53 -9.03
N VAL A 118 20.67 14.96 -10.23
CA VAL A 118 21.63 15.09 -11.34
C VAL A 118 20.88 15.60 -12.59
N PRO A 119 20.78 16.93 -12.79
CA PRO A 119 20.12 17.51 -13.96
C PRO A 119 20.72 17.01 -15.28
N GLY A 120 19.86 16.44 -16.14
CA GLY A 120 20.27 15.83 -17.41
C GLY A 120 20.97 14.47 -17.28
N GLY A 121 21.07 13.93 -16.06
CA GLY A 121 21.63 12.61 -15.80
C GLY A 121 20.66 11.46 -16.07
N THR A 122 21.17 10.24 -16.02
CA THR A 122 20.37 9.02 -16.17
C THR A 122 19.47 8.76 -14.95
N ALA A 123 18.55 7.80 -15.06
CA ALA A 123 17.73 7.37 -13.93
C ALA A 123 18.57 6.87 -12.75
N ARG A 124 19.66 6.14 -13.03
CA ARG A 124 20.59 5.64 -12.00
C ARG A 124 21.31 6.79 -11.29
N GLU A 125 21.78 7.76 -12.06
CA GLU A 125 22.48 8.93 -11.51
C GLU A 125 21.54 9.76 -10.62
N ASN A 126 20.28 9.92 -11.02
CA ASN A 126 19.28 10.60 -10.21
C ASN A 126 18.84 9.83 -8.98
N LEU A 127 18.79 8.49 -9.04
CA LEU A 127 18.51 7.67 -7.87
C LEU A 127 19.66 7.72 -6.85
N ASN A 128 20.90 7.76 -7.33
CA ASN A 128 22.09 7.74 -6.47
C ASN A 128 22.63 9.14 -6.10
N GLY A 129 22.20 10.20 -6.80
CA GLY A 129 22.73 11.55 -6.66
C GLY A 129 24.16 11.73 -7.19
N VAL A 130 24.65 10.85 -8.05
CA VAL A 130 26.04 10.85 -8.55
C VAL A 130 26.05 10.69 -10.06
N LYS A 131 26.80 11.55 -10.77
CA LYS A 131 26.98 11.51 -12.23
C LYS A 131 27.95 10.42 -12.67
#